data_AF-A0A7S1T1B0-F1
#
_entry.id   AF-A0A7S1T1B0-F1
#
_cell.length_a   1.000
_cell.length_b   1.000
_cell.length_c   1.000
_cell.angle_alpha   90.00
_cell.angle_beta   90.00
_cell.angle_gamma   90.00
#
_symmetry.space_group_name_H-M   'P 1'
#
loop_
_entity.id
_entity.type
_entity.pdbx_description
1 polymer ?
#
loop_
_entity_poly.entity_id
_entity_poly.type
_entity_poly.pdbx_seq_one_letter_code
_entity_poly.pdbx_strand_id
1 'polypeptide(L)'
;GDRQPAYRRCVANCVATAGCVQLEPRTQGSCDVKVCDRGVQGAVVAALWGCQDECRYQCMWDSERMAARRHVGAQKYHGKWPFQRVWGLQEIASVVASVANLGAHVEGYLSLRSAHAKAGYKYAFMHLWTAYFAVSCAAWLCSSLFHSRDTMLTERLDYGAANAAIAVGVWASLVR
;
A
#
# COMPACT_ATOMS: atom_id res chain seq x y z
N GLY A 1 -16.52 11.95 3.66
CA GLY A 1 -16.03 12.72 2.50
C GLY A 1 -16.70 12.29 1.22
N ASP A 2 -16.51 11.04 0.80
CA ASP A 2 -16.94 10.48 -0.49
C ASP A 2 -18.46 10.46 -0.76
N ARG A 3 -19.26 10.52 0.31
CA ARG A 3 -20.73 10.65 0.22
C ARG A 3 -21.21 12.08 -0.06
N GLN A 4 -20.35 13.08 0.06
CA GLN A 4 -20.76 14.48 -0.13
C GLN A 4 -21.08 14.77 -1.60
N PRO A 5 -22.20 15.46 -1.92
CA PRO A 5 -22.54 15.79 -3.29
C PRO A 5 -21.48 16.63 -4.01
N ALA A 6 -20.80 17.52 -3.28
CA ALA A 6 -19.71 18.33 -3.83
C ALA A 6 -18.54 17.48 -4.32
N TYR A 7 -18.08 16.52 -3.50
CA TYR A 7 -17.04 15.58 -3.88
C TYR A 7 -17.44 14.73 -5.10
N ARG A 8 -18.65 14.15 -5.07
CA ARG A 8 -19.14 13.31 -6.18
C ARG A 8 -19.23 14.06 -7.51
N ARG A 9 -19.72 15.31 -7.48
CA ARG A 9 -19.75 16.18 -8.65
C ARG A 9 -18.35 16.54 -9.15
N CYS A 10 -17.42 16.85 -8.25
CA CYS A 10 -16.03 17.09 -8.63
C CYS A 10 -15.44 15.89 -9.38
N VAL A 11 -15.59 14.68 -8.84
CA VAL A 11 -15.05 13.47 -9.47
C VAL A 11 -15.71 13.21 -10.82
N ALA A 12 -17.04 13.30 -10.90
CA ALA A 12 -17.78 13.11 -12.16
C ALA A 12 -17.35 14.10 -13.24
N ASN A 13 -17.24 15.39 -12.89
CA ASN A 13 -16.79 16.43 -13.80
C ASN A 13 -15.35 16.19 -14.23
N CYS A 14 -14.43 15.90 -13.30
CA CYS A 14 -13.03 15.61 -13.61
C CYS A 14 -12.90 14.44 -14.59
N VAL A 15 -13.60 13.33 -14.33
CA VAL A 15 -13.59 12.14 -15.20
C VAL A 15 -14.12 12.47 -16.60
N ALA A 16 -15.19 13.29 -16.68
CA ALA A 16 -15.79 13.70 -17.94
C ALA A 16 -14.89 14.68 -18.73
N THR A 17 -14.28 15.67 -18.06
CA THR A 17 -13.45 16.68 -18.72
C THR A 17 -12.05 16.19 -19.04
N ALA A 18 -11.49 15.25 -18.25
CA ALA A 18 -10.17 14.69 -18.47
C ALA A 18 -10.15 13.55 -19.50
N GLY A 19 -11.32 13.19 -20.07
CA GLY A 19 -11.42 12.14 -21.08
C GLY A 19 -11.10 10.72 -20.57
N CYS A 20 -11.21 10.45 -19.27
CA CYS A 20 -10.84 9.16 -18.66
C CYS A 20 -11.61 7.94 -19.20
N VAL A 21 -12.65 8.15 -20.02
CA VAL A 21 -13.54 7.11 -20.57
C VAL A 21 -12.99 6.48 -21.86
N GLN A 22 -11.98 7.08 -22.51
CA GLN A 22 -11.41 6.57 -23.78
C GLN A 22 -10.19 5.63 -23.62
N LEU A 23 -10.00 4.99 -22.46
CA LEU A 23 -8.85 4.13 -22.22
C LEU A 23 -9.25 2.65 -22.25
N GLU A 24 -9.04 2.01 -23.41
CA GLU A 24 -9.02 0.54 -23.52
C GLU A 24 -7.94 -0.07 -22.60
N PRO A 25 -8.09 -1.33 -22.14
CA PRO A 25 -7.34 -1.87 -21.01
C PRO A 25 -5.85 -2.19 -21.28
N ARG A 26 -5.28 -1.79 -22.41
CA ARG A 26 -4.00 -2.37 -22.86
C ARG A 26 -3.11 -1.47 -23.68
N THR A 27 -2.94 -0.21 -23.29
CA THR A 27 -1.76 0.58 -23.65
C THR A 27 -1.69 1.80 -22.74
N GLN A 28 -0.48 2.13 -22.29
CA GLN A 28 -0.14 3.37 -21.60
C GLN A 28 -0.86 4.56 -22.25
N GLY A 29 -1.90 5.06 -21.60
CA GLY A 29 -2.80 6.04 -22.18
C GLY A 29 -2.76 7.32 -21.38
N SER A 30 -2.07 8.30 -21.95
CA SER A 30 -2.00 9.68 -21.50
C SER A 30 -3.37 10.20 -21.03
N CYS A 31 -3.47 10.64 -19.77
CA CYS A 31 -4.49 11.63 -19.43
C CYS A 31 -4.22 12.90 -20.23
N ASP A 32 -5.24 13.74 -20.39
CA ASP A 32 -5.02 15.13 -20.76
C ASP A 32 -4.07 15.78 -19.74
N VAL A 33 -2.92 16.27 -20.22
CA VAL A 33 -1.71 16.54 -19.42
C VAL A 33 -2.01 17.45 -18.23
N LYS A 34 -2.94 18.39 -18.32
CA LYS A 34 -3.24 19.37 -17.26
C LYS A 34 -3.85 18.81 -15.97
N VAL A 35 -4.53 17.65 -16.02
CA VAL A 35 -5.08 16.99 -14.82
C VAL A 35 -4.03 16.07 -14.21
N CYS A 36 -3.25 15.37 -15.02
CA CYS A 36 -2.21 14.48 -14.52
C CYS A 36 -0.87 15.20 -14.21
N ASP A 37 -0.66 16.46 -14.63
CA ASP A 37 0.58 17.22 -14.33
C ASP A 37 0.68 17.71 -12.88
N ARG A 38 -0.44 17.86 -12.17
CA ARG A 38 -0.43 18.49 -10.83
C ARG A 38 -0.01 17.57 -9.69
N GLY A 39 0.28 16.29 -9.99
CA GLY A 39 0.72 15.29 -9.02
C GLY A 39 1.64 14.18 -9.55
N VAL A 40 1.90 14.12 -10.86
CA VAL A 40 2.73 13.04 -11.44
C VAL A 40 4.20 13.44 -11.42
N GLN A 41 4.86 13.14 -10.30
CA GLN A 41 6.32 13.08 -10.24
C GLN A 41 6.81 11.81 -10.94
N GLY A 42 6.86 11.82 -12.27
CA GLY A 42 7.58 10.84 -13.09
C GLY A 42 6.77 9.65 -13.62
N ALA A 43 7.28 9.03 -14.69
CA ALA A 43 6.64 7.95 -15.45
C ALA A 43 6.28 6.69 -14.63
N VAL A 44 7.03 6.40 -13.55
CA VAL A 44 6.76 5.28 -12.64
C VAL A 44 5.49 5.51 -11.83
N VAL A 45 5.21 6.76 -11.44
CA VAL A 45 4.00 7.14 -10.71
C VAL A 45 2.78 7.10 -11.61
N ALA A 46 2.92 7.52 -12.87
CA ALA A 46 1.86 7.44 -13.88
C ALA A 46 1.40 5.98 -14.16
N ALA A 47 2.30 5.00 -14.04
CA ALA A 47 1.96 3.59 -14.27
C ALA A 47 1.16 2.96 -13.12
N LEU A 48 1.20 3.53 -11.91
CA LEU A 48 0.56 2.98 -10.72
C LEU A 48 -0.87 3.50 -10.49
N TRP A 49 -1.22 4.66 -11.06
CA TRP A 49 -2.48 5.36 -10.79
C TRP A 49 -3.28 5.59 -12.06
N GLY A 50 -4.54 5.14 -12.08
CA GLY A 50 -5.43 5.39 -13.22
C GLY A 50 -5.99 6.82 -13.21
N CYS A 51 -6.52 7.26 -14.35
CA CYS A 51 -7.14 8.58 -14.50
C CYS A 51 -8.25 8.83 -13.46
N GLN A 52 -9.09 7.83 -13.20
CA GLN A 52 -10.13 7.93 -12.17
C GLN A 52 -9.55 8.04 -10.75
N ASP A 53 -8.44 7.37 -10.45
CA ASP A 53 -7.78 7.46 -9.14
C ASP A 53 -7.21 8.86 -8.91
N GLU A 54 -6.71 9.50 -9.97
CA GLU A 54 -6.17 10.85 -9.91
C GLU A 54 -7.29 11.88 -9.69
N CYS A 55 -8.41 11.77 -10.41
CA CYS A 55 -9.58 12.60 -10.16
C CYS A 55 -10.11 12.45 -8.72
N ARG A 56 -10.16 11.21 -8.19
CA ARG A 56 -10.56 10.96 -6.80
C ARG A 56 -9.60 11.63 -5.81
N TYR A 57 -8.30 11.57 -6.07
CA TYR A 57 -7.26 12.15 -5.22
C TYR A 57 -7.31 13.68 -5.19
N GLN A 58 -7.43 14.32 -6.36
CA GLN A 58 -7.50 15.78 -6.45
C GLN A 58 -8.77 16.33 -5.80
N CYS A 59 -9.93 15.74 -6.13
CA CYS A 59 -11.19 16.13 -5.54
C CYS A 59 -11.26 15.89 -4.03
N MET A 60 -10.55 14.88 -3.52
CA MET A 60 -10.40 14.65 -2.09
C MET A 60 -9.65 15.83 -1.46
N TRP A 61 -8.47 16.19 -1.97
CA TRP A 61 -7.68 17.30 -1.43
C TRP A 61 -8.37 18.66 -1.55
N ASP A 62 -9.11 18.91 -2.63
CA ASP A 62 -9.91 20.14 -2.75
C ASP A 62 -11.06 20.17 -1.74
N SER A 63 -11.72 19.02 -1.49
CA SER A 63 -12.74 18.90 -0.46
C SER A 63 -12.17 19.15 0.94
N GLU A 64 -10.98 18.63 1.23
CA GLU A 64 -10.29 18.84 2.51
C GLU A 64 -9.84 20.30 2.70
N ARG A 65 -9.35 20.95 1.64
CA ARG A 65 -9.02 22.39 1.69
C ARG A 65 -10.26 23.23 2.00
N MET A 66 -11.41 22.90 1.40
CA MET A 66 -12.67 23.59 1.70
C MET A 66 -13.16 23.29 3.11
N ALA A 67 -13.04 22.04 3.58
CA ALA A 67 -13.40 21.64 4.94
C ALA A 67 -12.55 22.39 5.98
N ALA A 68 -11.23 22.45 5.78
CA ALA A 68 -10.30 23.16 6.65
C ALA A 68 -10.62 24.66 6.76
N ARG A 69 -10.97 25.32 5.65
CA ARG A 69 -11.41 26.73 5.65
C ARG A 69 -12.70 26.96 6.45
N ARG A 70 -13.52 25.93 6.61
CA ARG A 70 -14.76 25.96 7.39
C ARG A 70 -14.60 25.40 8.80
N HIS A 71 -13.35 25.15 9.23
CA HIS A 71 -13.04 24.51 10.51
C HIS A 71 -13.73 23.15 10.71
N VAL A 72 -14.01 22.45 9.60
CA VAL A 72 -14.49 21.07 9.63
C VAL A 72 -13.27 20.17 9.69
N GLY A 73 -13.26 19.25 10.66
CA GLY A 73 -12.20 18.25 10.78
C GLY A 73 -12.08 17.40 9.51
N ALA A 74 -10.92 16.76 9.34
CA ALA A 74 -10.65 15.97 8.16
C ALA A 74 -11.77 14.94 7.90
N GLN A 75 -11.98 14.57 6.65
CA GLN A 75 -13.02 13.62 6.28
C GLN A 75 -12.45 12.33 5.72
N LYS A 76 -13.14 11.22 5.99
CA LYS A 76 -12.80 9.91 5.41
C LYS A 76 -13.34 9.81 3.97
N TYR A 77 -12.55 9.32 3.03
CA TYR A 77 -12.93 9.07 1.63
C TYR A 77 -12.56 7.63 1.29
N HIS A 78 -13.51 6.88 0.72
CA HIS A 78 -13.29 5.47 0.32
C HIS A 78 -12.65 4.62 1.42
N GLY A 79 -13.05 4.83 2.67
CA GLY A 79 -12.48 4.06 3.78
C GLY A 79 -11.13 4.56 4.31
N LYS A 80 -10.58 5.68 3.81
CA LYS A 80 -9.27 6.20 4.24
C LYS A 80 -9.26 7.69 4.56
N TRP A 81 -8.29 8.08 5.39
CA TRP A 81 -7.96 9.48 5.62
C TRP A 81 -7.15 10.04 4.45
N PRO A 82 -7.20 11.35 4.20
CA PRO A 82 -6.50 11.98 3.08
C PRO A 82 -4.99 12.01 3.35
N PHE A 83 -4.25 11.08 2.73
CA PHE A 83 -2.79 11.07 2.76
C PHE A 83 -2.20 11.77 1.53
N GLN A 84 -1.10 12.49 1.74
CA GLN A 84 -0.35 13.08 0.64
C GLN A 84 0.53 12.00 0.03
N ARG A 85 0.40 11.80 -1.29
CA ARG A 85 1.29 10.91 -2.03
C ARG A 85 2.65 11.58 -2.19
N VAL A 86 3.73 10.82 -2.03
CA VAL A 86 5.10 11.25 -2.34
C VAL A 86 5.78 10.13 -3.11
N TRP A 87 6.43 10.47 -4.22
CA TRP A 87 6.99 9.49 -5.17
C TRP A 87 5.97 8.43 -5.63
N GLY A 88 4.68 8.79 -5.64
CA GLY A 88 3.58 7.90 -5.98
C GLY A 88 3.15 6.92 -4.89
N LEU A 89 3.81 6.90 -3.73
CA LEU A 89 3.45 6.07 -2.59
C LEU A 89 2.36 6.74 -1.76
N GLN A 90 1.32 5.99 -1.39
CA GLN A 90 0.20 6.54 -0.62
C GLN A 90 0.55 6.76 0.86
N GLU A 91 1.24 5.81 1.49
CA GLU A 91 1.49 5.81 2.94
C GLU A 91 2.98 5.53 3.24
N ILE A 92 3.86 6.47 2.88
CA ILE A 92 5.33 6.30 2.93
C ILE A 92 5.83 5.78 4.28
N ALA A 93 5.33 6.35 5.39
CA ALA A 93 5.78 5.94 6.73
C ALA A 93 5.51 4.45 6.96
N SER A 94 4.34 3.97 6.55
CA SER A 94 3.96 2.56 6.62
C SER A 94 4.75 1.69 5.65
N VAL A 95 5.07 2.19 4.45
CA VAL A 95 5.96 1.50 3.49
C VAL A 95 7.35 1.32 4.10
N VAL A 96 7.95 2.38 4.62
CA VAL A 96 9.27 2.35 5.26
C VAL A 96 9.26 1.42 6.47
N ALA A 97 8.25 1.50 7.33
CA ALA A 97 8.12 0.61 8.48
C ALA A 97 7.98 -0.87 8.06
N SER A 98 7.26 -1.16 6.97
CA SER A 98 7.10 -2.52 6.44
C SER A 98 8.42 -3.07 5.88
N VAL A 99 9.14 -2.27 5.10
CA VAL A 99 10.47 -2.62 4.56
C VAL A 99 11.49 -2.80 5.70
N ALA A 100 11.45 -1.95 6.71
CA ALA A 100 12.31 -2.09 7.89
C ALA A 100 12.03 -3.39 8.64
N ASN A 101 10.76 -3.76 8.84
CA ASN A 101 10.39 -5.05 9.44
C ASN A 101 10.85 -6.23 8.60
N LEU A 102 10.70 -6.18 7.27
CA LEU A 102 11.26 -7.18 6.37
C LEU A 102 12.78 -7.35 6.60
N GLY A 103 13.51 -6.23 6.68
CA GLY A 103 14.94 -6.21 7.00
C GLY A 103 15.27 -6.88 8.33
N ALA A 104 14.50 -6.58 9.39
CA ALA A 104 14.67 -7.20 10.69
C ALA A 104 14.45 -8.73 10.66
N HIS A 105 13.46 -9.21 9.90
CA HIS A 105 13.24 -10.65 9.71
C HIS A 105 14.40 -11.33 8.97
N VAL A 106 14.97 -10.66 7.95
CA VAL A 106 16.15 -11.16 7.22
C VAL A 106 17.35 -11.23 8.15
N GLU A 107 17.65 -10.16 8.87
CA GLU A 107 18.76 -10.10 9.82
C GLU A 107 18.62 -11.18 10.92
N GLY A 108 17.43 -11.31 11.51
CA GLY A 108 17.15 -12.30 12.53
C GLY A 108 17.34 -13.74 12.03
N TYR A 109 16.88 -14.03 10.82
CA TYR A 109 17.04 -15.37 10.24
C TYR A 109 18.50 -15.69 9.86
N LEU A 110 19.24 -14.73 9.31
CA LEU A 110 20.67 -14.89 9.03
C LEU A 110 21.48 -15.12 10.32
N SER A 111 21.13 -14.40 11.39
CA SER A 111 21.75 -14.56 12.70
C SER A 111 21.47 -15.96 13.28
N LEU A 112 20.22 -16.43 13.19
CA LEU A 112 19.83 -17.78 13.59
C LEU A 112 20.59 -18.86 12.81
N ARG A 113 20.67 -18.73 11.48
CA ARG A 113 21.42 -19.67 10.63
C ARG A 113 22.90 -19.71 10.98
N SER A 114 23.49 -18.55 11.25
CA SER A 114 24.91 -18.43 11.62
C SER A 114 25.19 -19.07 12.98
N ALA A 115 24.30 -18.87 13.96
CA ALA A 115 24.39 -19.51 15.27
C ALA A 115 24.23 -21.03 15.17
N HIS A 116 23.25 -21.50 14.38
CA HIS A 116 23.02 -22.92 14.15
C HIS A 116 24.22 -23.62 13.50
N ALA A 117 24.85 -22.99 12.51
CA ALA A 117 26.06 -23.51 11.86
C ALA A 117 27.25 -23.61 12.83
N LYS A 118 27.41 -22.65 13.75
CA LYS A 118 28.49 -22.65 14.75
C LYS A 118 28.27 -23.65 15.89
N ALA A 119 27.02 -23.98 16.21
CA ALA A 119 26.67 -24.81 17.36
C ALA A 119 27.13 -26.27 17.23
N GLY A 120 27.40 -26.76 16.01
CA GLY A 120 27.91 -28.12 15.78
C GLY A 120 26.89 -29.24 16.01
N TYR A 121 25.62 -28.92 16.31
CA TYR A 121 24.52 -29.88 16.45
C TYR A 121 23.30 -29.49 15.60
N LYS A 122 22.45 -30.48 15.28
CA LYS A 122 21.21 -30.25 14.54
C LYS A 122 20.13 -29.71 15.47
N TYR A 123 19.71 -28.47 15.27
CA TYR A 123 18.56 -27.91 15.97
C TYR A 123 17.27 -28.43 15.34
N ALA A 124 16.49 -29.21 16.10
CA ALA A 124 15.33 -29.93 15.58
C ALA A 124 14.27 -29.01 14.97
N PHE A 125 14.11 -27.80 15.50
CA PHE A 125 13.04 -26.86 15.12
C PHE A 125 13.46 -25.84 14.05
N MET A 126 14.63 -25.99 13.42
CA MET A 126 15.11 -25.03 12.41
C MET A 126 14.10 -24.82 11.27
N HIS A 127 13.42 -25.89 10.85
CA HIS A 127 12.39 -25.85 9.81
C HIS A 127 11.20 -24.95 10.18
N LEU A 128 10.80 -24.90 11.47
CA LEU A 128 9.73 -24.02 11.95
C LEU A 128 10.10 -22.55 11.75
N TRP A 129 11.33 -22.18 12.12
CA TRP A 129 11.82 -20.82 11.99
C TRP A 129 12.07 -20.42 10.54
N THR A 130 12.48 -21.36 9.68
CA THR A 130 12.56 -21.14 8.23
C THR A 130 11.17 -20.86 7.64
N ALA A 131 10.15 -21.61 8.03
CA ALA A 131 8.77 -21.38 7.60
C ALA A 131 8.24 -20.03 8.11
N TYR A 132 8.45 -19.73 9.39
CA TYR A 132 8.07 -18.44 9.99
C TYR A 132 8.75 -17.26 9.29
N PHE A 133 10.05 -17.37 9.00
CA PHE A 133 10.80 -16.37 8.24
C PHE A 133 10.21 -16.16 6.84
N ALA A 134 9.98 -17.24 6.08
CA ALA A 134 9.45 -17.14 4.72
C ALA A 134 8.07 -16.47 4.67
N VAL A 135 7.16 -16.88 5.56
CA VAL A 135 5.80 -16.30 5.63
C VAL A 135 5.84 -14.86 6.13
N SER A 136 6.67 -14.54 7.12
CA SER A 136 6.83 -13.16 7.59
C SER A 136 7.38 -12.24 6.50
N CYS A 137 8.37 -12.70 5.71
CA CYS A 137 8.87 -11.94 4.57
C CYS A 137 7.78 -11.67 3.53
N ALA A 138 6.97 -12.68 3.21
CA ALA A 138 5.83 -12.50 2.32
C ALA A 138 4.82 -11.49 2.88
N ALA A 139 4.53 -11.54 4.18
CA ALA A 139 3.63 -10.60 4.86
C ALA A 139 4.13 -9.15 4.76
N TRP A 140 5.39 -8.89 5.11
CA TRP A 140 5.95 -7.53 5.07
C TRP A 140 6.11 -6.99 3.65
N LEU A 141 6.35 -7.86 2.66
CA LEU A 141 6.31 -7.47 1.24
C LEU A 141 4.89 -7.10 0.81
N CYS A 142 3.88 -7.89 1.17
CA CYS A 142 2.48 -7.58 0.88
C CYS A 142 2.03 -6.27 1.55
N SER A 143 2.40 -6.05 2.81
CA SER A 143 2.17 -4.80 3.55
C SER A 143 2.82 -3.61 2.85
N SER A 144 4.09 -3.75 2.42
CA SER A 144 4.80 -2.70 1.68
C SER A 144 4.08 -2.34 0.38
N LEU A 145 3.61 -3.34 -0.37
CA LEU A 145 2.85 -3.13 -1.61
C LEU A 145 1.49 -2.48 -1.36
N PHE A 146 0.76 -2.91 -0.33
CA PHE A 146 -0.54 -2.35 0.06
C PHE A 146 -0.43 -0.87 0.45
N HIS A 147 0.53 -0.52 1.31
CA HIS A 147 0.75 0.87 1.71
C HIS A 147 1.33 1.74 0.58
N SER A 148 1.98 1.12 -0.40
CA SER A 148 2.42 1.81 -1.63
C SER A 148 1.21 2.14 -2.52
N ARG A 149 0.41 1.13 -2.85
CA ARG A 149 -0.75 1.22 -3.73
C ARG A 149 -1.88 0.34 -3.22
N ASP A 150 -2.92 1.01 -2.72
CA ASP A 150 -4.11 0.35 -2.19
C ASP A 150 -5.08 -0.08 -3.29
N THR A 151 -5.17 -1.38 -3.53
CA THR A 151 -6.13 -2.01 -4.43
C THR A 151 -6.77 -3.18 -3.70
N MET A 152 -7.93 -3.63 -4.20
CA MET A 152 -8.58 -4.81 -3.64
C MET A 152 -7.67 -6.06 -3.65
N LEU A 153 -6.73 -6.16 -4.60
CA LEU A 153 -5.75 -7.24 -4.62
C LEU A 153 -4.71 -7.08 -3.51
N THR A 154 -4.06 -5.92 -3.42
CA THR A 154 -3.00 -5.68 -2.43
C THR A 154 -3.54 -5.72 -1.00
N GLU A 155 -4.76 -5.23 -0.76
CA GLU A 155 -5.46 -5.33 0.53
C GLU A 155 -5.69 -6.79 0.95
N ARG A 156 -6.22 -7.63 0.04
CA ARG A 156 -6.47 -9.04 0.33
C ARG A 156 -5.19 -9.83 0.56
N LEU A 157 -4.14 -9.54 -0.20
CA LEU A 157 -2.83 -10.18 -0.03
C LEU A 157 -2.20 -9.80 1.30
N ASP A 158 -2.26 -8.53 1.70
CA ASP A 158 -1.73 -8.06 2.98
C ASP A 158 -2.43 -8.74 4.16
N TYR A 159 -3.77 -8.66 4.23
CA TYR A 159 -4.52 -9.33 5.30
C TYR A 159 -4.35 -10.85 5.29
N GLY A 160 -4.33 -11.46 4.11
CA GLY A 160 -4.08 -12.90 3.97
C GLY A 160 -2.71 -13.31 4.50
N ALA A 161 -1.67 -12.59 4.12
CA ALA A 161 -0.30 -12.88 4.53
C ALA A 161 -0.06 -12.57 6.01
N ALA A 162 -0.64 -11.50 6.56
CA ALA A 162 -0.60 -11.19 7.99
C ALA A 162 -1.24 -12.30 8.83
N ASN A 163 -2.42 -12.79 8.42
CA ASN A 163 -3.09 -13.91 9.08
C ASN A 163 -2.25 -15.20 9.01
N ALA A 164 -1.62 -15.48 7.86
CA ALA A 164 -0.71 -16.62 7.73
C ALA A 164 0.52 -16.49 8.64
N ALA A 165 1.11 -15.31 8.76
CA ALA A 165 2.25 -15.06 9.64
C ALA A 165 1.89 -15.28 11.12
N ILE A 166 0.73 -14.80 11.55
CA ILE A 166 0.20 -15.06 12.91
C ILE A 166 -0.02 -16.55 13.13
N ALA A 167 -0.69 -17.23 12.19
CA ALA A 167 -0.97 -18.67 12.30
C ALA A 167 0.31 -19.50 12.41
N VAL A 168 1.32 -19.22 11.58
CA VAL A 168 2.62 -19.90 11.64
C VAL A 168 3.37 -19.56 12.93
N GLY A 169 3.29 -18.31 13.41
CA GLY A 169 3.90 -17.90 14.69
C GLY A 169 3.28 -18.60 15.89
N VAL A 170 1.95 -18.72 15.93
CA VAL A 170 1.22 -19.48 16.97
C VAL A 170 1.59 -20.95 16.90
N TRP A 171 1.57 -21.56 15.70
CA TRP A 171 1.95 -22.95 15.51
C TRP A 171 3.39 -23.22 15.97
N ALA A 172 4.35 -22.39 15.55
CA ALA A 172 5.74 -22.51 15.97
C ALA A 172 5.91 -22.37 17.49
N SER A 173 5.09 -21.54 18.14
CA SER A 173 5.11 -21.36 19.60
C SER A 173 4.51 -22.54 20.36
N LEU A 174 3.57 -23.28 19.76
CA LEU A 174 2.95 -24.47 20.35
C LEU A 174 3.77 -25.75 20.15
N VAL A 175 4.54 -25.85 19.06
CA VAL A 175 5.29 -27.06 18.68
C VAL A 175 6.73 -27.07 19.21
N ARG A 176 7.35 -25.90 19.37
CA ARG A 176 8.73 -25.78 19.88
C ARG A 176 8.82 -26.03 21.38
#